data_AF-A0A6C0E8Q5-F1
#
_entry.id   AF-A0A6C0E8Q5-F1
#
_cell.length_a   1.000
_cell.length_b   1.000
_cell.length_c   1.000
_cell.angle_alpha   90.00
_cell.angle_beta   90.00
_cell.angle_gamma   90.00
#
_symmetry.space_group_name_H-M   'P 1'
#
loop_
_entity.id
_entity.type
_entity.pdbx_description
1 polymer ?
#
loop_
_entity_poly.entity_id
_entity_poly.type
_entity_poly.pdbx_seq_one_letter_code
_entity_poly.pdbx_strand_id
1 'polypeptide(L)'
;MPSYIDEDEIENVKKNDVHELDKHENDKNENDKNDKKRLDEFKESSDNISTNASGPTHHIDWSPENELIMVEWCDVAQCYKWLNARAHTKYSLMNAWFTIPAIVLSTISGTASFAQTSLPVAYQVYSPMAIGAINIFIGILTTVQQYLKIAELNEAHRVSSISWDKFARNIRIELAKKPDERMDAGHFLKLNRQEFDRLMETSPMVHEDIIKEFSRKFQGAPGSIERKNFEELRKPDICNSITSANQTRHPWYLELNKSIDVFDNTAMDEEVLKSKDNLIKMQQRRINENEAELKQKKYLEMEQEKRQKEFDEMLERQKKEVENKYKENVDKINNYINDFENIYSRKPLKDELFESMKVIVPKFDLDQYIDTVYNDKNNIENV
;
A
#
# COMPACT_ATOMS: atom_id res chain seq x y z
N MET A 1 -85.97 -10.08 -15.65
CA MET A 1 -85.68 -11.05 -14.59
C MET A 1 -84.16 -11.24 -14.56
N PRO A 2 -83.49 -11.05 -13.42
CA PRO A 2 -82.03 -11.09 -13.36
C PRO A 2 -81.52 -12.54 -13.37
N SER A 3 -80.42 -12.75 -14.08
CA SER A 3 -79.69 -14.01 -14.23
C SER A 3 -78.93 -14.36 -12.95
N TYR A 4 -79.08 -15.62 -12.54
CA TYR A 4 -78.36 -16.31 -11.47
C TYR A 4 -76.83 -16.24 -11.70
N ILE A 5 -76.07 -15.90 -10.66
CA ILE A 5 -74.62 -16.09 -10.57
C ILE A 5 -74.42 -17.32 -9.68
N ASP A 6 -73.68 -18.32 -10.18
CA ASP A 6 -73.44 -19.60 -9.53
C ASP A 6 -72.66 -19.43 -8.21
N GLU A 7 -73.20 -19.97 -7.12
CA GLU A 7 -72.63 -19.91 -5.76
C GLU A 7 -71.25 -20.61 -5.64
N ASP A 8 -70.91 -21.48 -6.60
CA ASP A 8 -69.65 -22.23 -6.62
C ASP A 8 -68.42 -21.36 -7.01
N GLU A 9 -68.63 -20.24 -7.72
CA GLU A 9 -67.54 -19.32 -8.08
C GLU A 9 -67.09 -18.47 -6.88
N ILE A 10 -68.01 -18.16 -5.96
CA ILE A 10 -67.74 -17.36 -4.77
C ILE A 10 -66.99 -18.18 -3.69
N GLU A 11 -67.23 -19.50 -3.64
CA GLU A 11 -66.56 -20.37 -2.67
C GLU A 11 -65.09 -20.66 -3.04
N ASN A 12 -64.79 -20.72 -4.34
CA ASN A 12 -63.41 -20.90 -4.82
C ASN A 12 -62.54 -19.64 -4.67
N VAL A 13 -63.11 -18.43 -4.80
CA VAL A 13 -62.38 -17.18 -4.56
C VAL A 13 -62.05 -17.03 -3.06
N LYS A 14 -62.99 -17.35 -2.17
CA LYS A 14 -62.74 -17.31 -0.71
C LYS A 14 -61.70 -18.33 -0.23
N LYS A 15 -61.61 -19.51 -0.85
CA LYS A 15 -60.56 -20.50 -0.52
C LYS A 15 -59.16 -20.04 -0.96
N ASN A 16 -59.05 -19.35 -2.09
CA ASN A 16 -57.77 -18.84 -2.57
C ASN A 16 -57.27 -17.65 -1.73
N ASP A 17 -58.15 -16.74 -1.31
CA ASP A 17 -57.79 -15.61 -0.44
C ASP A 17 -57.31 -16.06 0.96
N VAL A 18 -57.94 -17.10 1.53
CA VAL A 18 -57.50 -17.67 2.83
C VAL A 18 -56.14 -18.37 2.70
N HIS A 19 -55.89 -19.05 1.57
CA HIS A 19 -54.61 -19.73 1.35
C HIS A 19 -53.45 -18.76 1.07
N GLU A 20 -53.73 -17.55 0.57
CA GLU A 20 -52.74 -16.50 0.34
C GLU A 20 -52.40 -15.71 1.62
N LEU A 21 -53.39 -15.54 2.52
CA LEU A 21 -53.19 -14.98 3.86
C LEU A 21 -52.35 -15.91 4.77
N ASP A 22 -52.58 -17.22 4.73
CA ASP A 22 -51.80 -18.22 5.49
C ASP A 22 -50.35 -18.35 5.01
N LYS A 23 -50.08 -18.06 3.72
CA LYS A 23 -48.70 -18.00 3.20
C LYS A 23 -47.96 -16.75 3.69
N HIS A 24 -48.64 -15.60 3.70
CA HIS A 24 -48.05 -14.36 4.21
C HIS A 24 -47.81 -14.36 5.72
N GLU A 25 -48.61 -15.08 6.51
CA GLU A 25 -48.41 -15.25 7.94
C GLU A 25 -47.27 -16.24 8.27
N ASN A 26 -47.10 -17.30 7.47
CA ASN A 26 -45.97 -18.22 7.62
C ASN A 26 -44.63 -17.58 7.22
N ASP A 27 -44.58 -16.78 6.15
CA ASP A 27 -43.36 -16.06 5.74
C ASP A 27 -42.95 -14.97 6.74
N LYS A 28 -43.91 -14.34 7.45
CA LYS A 28 -43.61 -13.41 8.55
C LYS A 28 -43.08 -14.15 9.79
N ASN A 29 -43.68 -15.29 10.13
CA ASN A 29 -43.24 -16.10 11.28
C ASN A 29 -41.87 -16.76 11.07
N GLU A 30 -41.49 -17.11 9.83
CA GLU A 30 -40.15 -17.62 9.53
C GLU A 30 -39.07 -16.52 9.57
N ASN A 31 -39.38 -15.31 9.09
CA ASN A 31 -38.47 -14.17 9.20
C ASN A 31 -38.28 -13.72 10.66
N ASP A 32 -39.36 -13.64 11.46
CA ASP A 32 -39.26 -13.32 12.89
C ASP A 32 -38.48 -14.40 13.67
N LYS A 33 -38.63 -15.69 13.32
CA LYS A 33 -37.84 -16.77 13.92
C LYS A 33 -36.37 -16.70 13.54
N ASN A 34 -36.05 -16.35 12.30
CA ASN A 34 -34.67 -16.19 11.84
C ASN A 34 -33.99 -14.96 12.46
N ASP A 35 -34.71 -13.85 12.62
CA ASP A 35 -34.19 -12.66 13.32
C ASP A 35 -34.02 -12.92 14.82
N LYS A 36 -34.96 -13.64 15.47
CA LYS A 36 -34.79 -14.07 16.86
C LYS A 36 -33.59 -15.00 17.05
N LYS A 37 -33.44 -15.99 16.17
CA LYS A 37 -32.31 -16.94 16.21
C LYS A 37 -30.97 -16.24 15.97
N ARG A 38 -30.94 -15.20 15.13
CA ARG A 38 -29.77 -14.35 14.88
C ARG A 38 -29.45 -13.40 16.03
N LEU A 39 -30.46 -12.92 16.76
CA LEU A 39 -30.32 -12.17 18.01
C LEU A 39 -29.87 -13.06 19.18
N ASP A 40 -30.35 -14.30 19.24
CA ASP A 40 -30.00 -15.27 20.28
C ASP A 40 -28.57 -15.84 20.06
N GLU A 41 -28.15 -16.09 18.81
CA GLU A 41 -26.74 -16.38 18.48
C GLU A 41 -25.80 -15.19 18.78
N PHE A 42 -26.31 -13.95 18.72
CA PHE A 42 -25.54 -12.75 19.08
C PHE A 42 -25.37 -12.61 20.61
N LYS A 43 -26.36 -13.05 21.40
CA LYS A 43 -26.29 -13.10 22.87
C LYS A 43 -25.42 -14.25 23.39
N GLU A 44 -25.45 -15.42 22.75
CA GLU A 44 -24.57 -16.54 23.16
C GLU A 44 -23.08 -16.27 22.86
N SER A 45 -22.77 -15.40 21.90
CA SER A 45 -21.39 -14.97 21.64
C SER A 45 -20.89 -13.86 22.59
N SER A 46 -21.79 -13.12 23.27
CA SER A 46 -21.41 -12.12 24.27
C SER A 46 -21.20 -12.70 25.66
N ASP A 47 -21.83 -13.84 25.96
CA ASP A 47 -21.91 -14.37 27.34
C ASP A 47 -20.81 -15.41 27.67
N ASN A 48 -19.90 -15.72 26.74
CA ASN A 48 -18.79 -16.65 26.95
C ASN A 48 -17.47 -16.02 27.43
N ILE A 49 -17.53 -14.81 28.02
CA ILE A 49 -16.40 -14.23 28.77
C ILE A 49 -16.77 -14.27 30.25
N SER A 50 -16.58 -15.45 30.87
CA SER A 50 -16.64 -15.58 32.31
C SER A 50 -15.45 -14.84 32.93
N THR A 51 -15.71 -13.65 33.47
CA THR A 51 -14.78 -12.97 34.38
C THR A 51 -15.45 -12.79 35.73
N ASN A 52 -15.00 -13.61 36.69
CA ASN A 52 -15.24 -13.38 38.11
C ASN A 52 -14.60 -12.04 38.51
N ALA A 53 -15.40 -10.98 38.58
CA ALA A 53 -15.07 -9.75 39.31
C ALA A 53 -16.36 -8.96 39.58
N SER A 54 -17.07 -9.32 40.63
CA SER A 54 -18.14 -8.51 41.21
C SER A 54 -17.54 -7.28 41.90
N GLY A 55 -17.42 -6.19 41.13
CA GLY A 55 -17.27 -4.82 41.61
C GLY A 55 -18.37 -3.94 40.99
N PRO A 56 -18.70 -2.77 41.56
CA PRO A 56 -19.73 -1.90 41.01
C PRO A 56 -19.28 -1.41 39.62
N THR A 57 -19.99 -1.82 38.58
CA THR A 57 -19.74 -1.35 37.22
C THR A 57 -20.13 0.13 37.16
N HIS A 58 -19.14 1.02 37.22
CA HIS A 58 -19.34 2.43 36.96
C HIS A 58 -19.79 2.57 35.51
N HIS A 59 -21.01 3.06 35.28
CA HIS A 59 -21.47 3.39 33.93
C HIS A 59 -20.60 4.51 33.39
N ILE A 60 -19.99 4.29 32.23
CA ILE A 60 -19.16 5.29 31.55
C ILE A 60 -20.02 5.83 30.41
N ASP A 61 -20.40 7.10 30.55
CA ASP A 61 -21.16 7.80 29.52
C ASP A 61 -20.28 8.05 28.29
N TRP A 62 -20.93 8.19 27.14
CA TRP A 62 -20.26 8.50 25.88
C TRP A 62 -19.68 9.92 25.91
N SER A 63 -18.35 10.02 25.82
CA SER A 63 -17.65 11.28 25.61
C SER A 63 -17.31 11.48 24.12
N PRO A 64 -17.13 12.72 23.65
CA PRO A 64 -16.70 12.98 22.28
C PRO A 64 -15.40 12.26 21.90
N GLU A 65 -14.49 12.08 22.86
CA GLU A 65 -13.23 11.37 22.68
C GLU A 65 -13.45 9.87 22.47
N ASN A 66 -14.37 9.26 23.24
CA ASN A 66 -14.73 7.86 23.09
C ASN A 66 -15.38 7.59 21.72
N GLU A 67 -16.24 8.48 21.25
CA GLU A 67 -16.82 8.40 19.91
C GLU A 67 -15.77 8.55 18.81
N LEU A 68 -14.83 9.49 18.98
CA LEU A 68 -13.74 9.69 18.03
C LEU A 68 -12.90 8.42 17.87
N ILE A 69 -12.51 7.76 18.96
CA ILE A 69 -11.76 6.49 18.91
C ILE A 69 -12.51 5.44 18.08
N MET A 70 -13.83 5.32 18.27
CA MET A 70 -14.65 4.39 17.50
C MET A 70 -14.69 4.74 16.01
N VAL A 71 -14.81 6.03 15.67
CA VAL A 71 -14.75 6.50 14.28
C VAL A 71 -13.40 6.14 13.64
N GLU A 72 -12.29 6.41 14.33
CA GLU A 72 -10.95 6.09 13.83
C GLU A 72 -10.78 4.58 13.58
N TRP A 73 -11.23 3.73 14.51
CA TRP A 73 -11.20 2.28 14.33
C TRP A 73 -12.09 1.80 13.19
N CYS A 74 -13.26 2.43 12.99
CA CYS A 74 -14.15 2.12 11.88
C CYS A 74 -13.49 2.45 10.53
N ASP A 75 -12.81 3.58 10.41
CA ASP A 75 -12.15 4.01 9.18
C ASP A 75 -10.95 3.11 8.83
N VAL A 76 -10.13 2.80 9.84
CA VAL A 76 -9.02 1.84 9.72
C VAL A 76 -9.55 0.47 9.27
N ALA A 77 -10.63 -0.01 9.88
CA ALA A 77 -11.25 -1.28 9.52
C ALA A 77 -11.79 -1.31 8.09
N GLN A 78 -12.36 -0.21 7.60
CA GLN A 78 -12.80 -0.11 6.20
C GLN A 78 -11.65 -0.17 5.22
N CYS A 79 -10.52 0.49 5.53
CA CYS A 79 -9.31 0.40 4.74
C CYS A 79 -8.82 -1.06 4.68
N TYR A 80 -8.72 -1.74 5.83
CA TYR A 80 -8.31 -3.14 5.87
C TYR A 80 -9.27 -4.09 5.15
N LYS A 81 -10.58 -3.86 5.25
CA LYS A 81 -11.59 -4.57 4.46
C LYS A 81 -11.27 -4.46 2.98
N TRP A 82 -11.07 -3.24 2.47
CA TRP A 82 -10.81 -3.04 1.05
C TRP A 82 -9.50 -3.70 0.61
N LEU A 83 -8.43 -3.53 1.39
CA LEU A 83 -7.11 -4.10 1.10
C LEU A 83 -7.17 -5.64 1.03
N ASN A 84 -7.83 -6.27 2.01
CA ASN A 84 -7.98 -7.73 2.05
C ASN A 84 -8.93 -8.24 0.95
N ALA A 85 -10.03 -7.56 0.67
CA ALA A 85 -10.92 -7.92 -0.44
C ALA A 85 -10.17 -7.90 -1.78
N ARG A 86 -9.32 -6.87 -1.97
CA ARG A 86 -8.53 -6.74 -3.19
C ARG A 86 -7.46 -7.83 -3.30
N ALA A 87 -6.79 -8.15 -2.19
CA ALA A 87 -5.85 -9.25 -2.11
C ALA A 87 -6.51 -10.59 -2.45
N HIS A 88 -7.68 -10.87 -1.86
CA HIS A 88 -8.47 -12.07 -2.16
C HIS A 88 -8.75 -12.21 -3.67
N THR A 89 -9.19 -11.14 -4.35
CA THR A 89 -9.40 -11.20 -5.81
C THR A 89 -8.12 -11.55 -6.58
N LYS A 90 -6.96 -10.97 -6.18
CA LYS A 90 -5.67 -11.24 -6.81
C LYS A 90 -5.24 -12.70 -6.63
N TYR A 91 -5.33 -13.22 -5.40
CA TYR A 91 -4.95 -14.60 -5.10
C TYR A 91 -5.92 -15.63 -5.69
N SER A 92 -7.21 -15.33 -5.77
CA SER A 92 -8.19 -16.17 -6.45
C SER A 92 -7.83 -16.37 -7.93
N LEU A 93 -7.45 -15.29 -8.63
CA LEU A 93 -7.02 -15.36 -10.02
C LEU A 93 -5.70 -16.14 -10.17
N MET A 94 -4.72 -15.88 -9.31
CA MET A 94 -3.46 -16.63 -9.32
C MET A 94 -3.70 -18.12 -9.07
N ASN A 95 -4.54 -18.46 -8.09
CA ASN A 95 -4.88 -19.85 -7.81
C ASN A 95 -5.48 -20.55 -9.02
N ALA A 96 -6.44 -19.89 -9.70
CA ALA A 96 -7.02 -20.42 -10.94
C ALA A 96 -5.97 -20.58 -12.05
N TRP A 97 -5.04 -19.63 -12.17
CA TRP A 97 -3.99 -19.65 -13.19
C TRP A 97 -2.96 -20.76 -13.00
N PHE A 98 -2.71 -21.21 -11.77
CA PHE A 98 -1.90 -22.41 -11.52
C PHE A 98 -2.72 -23.70 -11.64
N THR A 99 -3.92 -23.74 -11.05
CA THR A 99 -4.72 -24.97 -10.97
C THR A 99 -5.29 -25.40 -12.32
N ILE A 100 -5.80 -24.48 -13.14
CA ILE A 100 -6.46 -24.85 -14.41
C ILE A 100 -5.47 -25.49 -15.39
N PRO A 101 -4.28 -24.90 -15.67
CA PRO A 101 -3.30 -25.54 -16.54
C PRO A 101 -2.80 -26.88 -16.00
N ALA A 102 -2.61 -27.00 -14.69
CA ALA A 102 -2.22 -28.27 -14.07
C ALA A 102 -3.23 -29.38 -14.36
N ILE A 103 -4.53 -29.11 -14.16
CA ILE A 103 -5.62 -30.06 -14.40
C ILE A 103 -5.71 -30.43 -15.88
N VAL A 104 -5.67 -29.43 -16.77
CA VAL A 104 -5.79 -29.66 -18.22
C VAL A 104 -4.61 -30.48 -18.73
N LEU A 105 -3.37 -30.11 -18.39
CA LEU A 105 -2.18 -30.85 -18.81
C LEU A 105 -2.14 -32.25 -18.19
N SER A 106 -2.58 -32.41 -16.94
CA SER A 106 -2.66 -33.72 -16.28
C SER A 106 -3.67 -34.62 -16.97
N THR A 107 -4.82 -34.09 -17.37
CA THR A 107 -5.84 -34.82 -18.12
C THR A 107 -5.32 -35.24 -19.50
N ILE A 108 -4.71 -34.31 -20.24
CA ILE A 108 -4.11 -34.59 -21.56
C ILE A 108 -3.00 -35.64 -21.45
N SER A 109 -2.09 -35.49 -20.49
CA SER A 109 -0.99 -36.43 -20.24
C SER A 109 -1.51 -37.82 -19.85
N GLY A 110 -2.54 -37.88 -19.00
CA GLY A 110 -3.20 -39.12 -18.60
C GLY A 110 -3.85 -39.85 -19.79
N THR A 111 -4.59 -39.12 -20.63
CA THR A 111 -5.18 -39.69 -21.85
C THR A 111 -4.11 -40.10 -22.86
N ALA A 112 -3.05 -39.30 -23.04
CA ALA A 112 -1.95 -39.63 -23.95
C ALA A 112 -1.18 -40.88 -23.51
N SER A 113 -1.00 -41.08 -22.20
CA SER A 113 -0.41 -42.29 -21.62
C SER A 113 -1.26 -43.53 -21.92
N PHE A 114 -2.58 -43.43 -21.73
CA PHE A 114 -3.50 -44.53 -22.04
C PHE A 114 -3.59 -44.85 -23.54
N ALA A 115 -3.62 -43.81 -24.39
CA ALA A 115 -3.76 -43.96 -25.84
C ALA A 115 -2.42 -44.19 -26.58
N GLN A 116 -1.31 -44.34 -25.85
CA GLN A 116 0.03 -44.40 -26.44
C GLN A 116 0.16 -45.49 -27.52
N THR A 117 -0.43 -46.66 -27.29
CA THR A 117 -0.40 -47.81 -28.23
C THR A 117 -1.25 -47.58 -29.48
N SER A 118 -2.20 -46.64 -29.42
CA SER A 118 -3.05 -46.27 -30.56
C SER A 118 -2.39 -45.25 -31.49
N LEU A 119 -1.24 -44.68 -31.11
CA LEU A 119 -0.46 -43.77 -31.96
C LEU A 119 0.32 -44.55 -33.04
N PRO A 120 0.63 -43.94 -34.20
CA PRO A 120 1.49 -44.56 -35.22
C PRO A 120 2.85 -44.97 -34.67
N VAL A 121 3.40 -46.10 -35.14
CA VAL A 121 4.66 -46.71 -34.65
C VAL A 121 5.84 -45.72 -34.63
N ALA A 122 5.90 -44.79 -35.59
CA ALA A 122 6.93 -43.75 -35.64
C ALA A 122 6.93 -42.79 -34.43
N TYR A 123 5.76 -42.54 -33.81
CA TYR A 123 5.62 -41.63 -32.67
C TYR A 123 5.60 -42.37 -31.32
N GLN A 124 5.33 -43.67 -31.29
CA GLN A 124 5.28 -44.47 -30.06
C GLN A 124 6.60 -44.47 -29.28
N VAL A 125 7.73 -44.35 -29.98
CA VAL A 125 9.08 -44.31 -29.36
C VAL A 125 9.32 -43.00 -28.62
N TYR A 126 8.84 -41.87 -29.15
CA TYR A 126 9.05 -40.54 -28.56
C TYR A 126 7.95 -40.15 -27.57
N SER A 127 6.78 -40.79 -27.64
CA SER A 127 5.61 -40.47 -26.80
C SER A 127 5.89 -40.56 -25.29
N PRO A 128 6.58 -41.59 -24.75
CA PRO A 128 6.93 -41.63 -23.32
C PRO A 128 7.77 -40.46 -22.85
N MET A 129 8.73 -40.02 -23.68
CA MET A 129 9.62 -38.91 -23.33
C MET A 129 8.83 -37.60 -23.23
N ALA A 130 7.92 -37.35 -24.18
CA ALA A 130 7.05 -36.17 -24.17
C ALA A 130 6.07 -36.17 -22.98
N ILE A 131 5.42 -37.31 -22.71
CA ILE A 131 4.50 -37.49 -21.57
C ILE A 131 5.26 -37.29 -20.24
N GLY A 132 6.46 -37.85 -20.13
CA GLY A 132 7.33 -37.66 -18.97
C GLY A 132 7.69 -36.19 -18.73
N ALA A 133 8.02 -35.45 -19.79
CA ALA A 133 8.32 -34.02 -19.69
C ALA A 133 7.11 -33.20 -19.21
N ILE A 134 5.91 -33.47 -19.73
CA ILE A 134 4.67 -32.81 -19.28
C ILE A 134 4.40 -33.11 -17.80
N ASN A 135 4.58 -34.36 -17.36
CA ASN A 135 4.37 -34.74 -15.96
C ASN A 135 5.36 -34.05 -15.02
N ILE A 136 6.63 -33.92 -15.40
CA ILE A 136 7.62 -33.16 -14.63
C ILE A 136 7.21 -31.69 -14.55
N PHE A 137 6.78 -31.09 -15.66
CA PHE A 137 6.31 -29.70 -15.68
C PHE A 137 5.10 -29.48 -14.77
N ILE A 138 4.10 -30.36 -14.81
CA ILE A 138 2.94 -30.32 -13.91
C ILE A 138 3.39 -30.41 -12.45
N GLY A 139 4.32 -31.33 -12.14
CA GLY A 139 4.87 -31.50 -10.79
C GLY A 139 5.59 -30.26 -10.28
N ILE A 140 6.40 -29.59 -11.12
CA ILE A 140 7.05 -28.32 -10.77
C ILE A 140 5.99 -27.24 -10.54
N LEU A 141 4.98 -27.17 -11.42
CA LEU A 141 3.93 -26.16 -11.33
C LEU A 141 3.11 -26.31 -10.03
N THR A 142 2.70 -27.53 -9.68
CA THR A 142 1.94 -27.79 -8.45
C THR A 142 2.78 -27.63 -7.19
N THR A 143 4.07 -28.01 -7.21
CA THR A 143 4.98 -27.79 -6.06
C THR A 143 5.22 -26.31 -5.81
N VAL A 144 5.41 -25.50 -6.86
CA VAL A 144 5.50 -24.03 -6.72
C VAL A 144 4.19 -23.44 -6.16
N GLN A 145 3.03 -23.90 -6.64
CA GLN A 145 1.73 -23.46 -6.12
C GLN A 145 1.58 -23.76 -4.61
N GLN A 146 1.95 -24.98 -4.18
CA GLN A 146 1.90 -25.39 -2.78
C GLN A 146 2.89 -24.61 -1.92
N TYR A 147 4.12 -24.41 -2.40
CA TYR A 147 5.14 -23.64 -1.71
C TYR A 147 4.71 -22.19 -1.48
N LEU A 148 4.09 -21.55 -2.48
CA LEU A 148 3.57 -20.19 -2.37
C LEU A 148 2.26 -20.09 -1.56
N LYS A 149 1.67 -21.22 -1.14
CA LYS A 149 0.47 -21.27 -0.31
C LYS A 149 -0.70 -20.43 -0.84
N ILE A 150 -0.84 -20.36 -2.17
CA ILE A 150 -1.76 -19.42 -2.84
C ILE A 150 -3.21 -19.61 -2.37
N ALA A 151 -3.66 -20.86 -2.22
CA ALA A 151 -5.02 -21.17 -1.74
C ALA A 151 -5.23 -20.79 -0.27
N GLU A 152 -4.25 -21.05 0.60
CA GLU A 152 -4.29 -20.69 2.03
C GLU A 152 -4.34 -19.17 2.20
N LEU A 153 -3.45 -18.43 1.51
CA LEU A 153 -3.44 -16.97 1.53
C LEU A 153 -4.74 -16.38 0.98
N ASN A 154 -5.27 -16.96 -0.10
CA ASN A 154 -6.53 -16.53 -0.69
C ASN A 154 -7.69 -16.57 0.32
N GLU A 155 -7.78 -17.67 1.06
CA GLU A 155 -8.82 -17.85 2.08
C GLU A 155 -8.58 -16.97 3.31
N ALA A 156 -7.33 -16.82 3.75
CA ALA A 156 -6.98 -15.93 4.85
C ALA A 156 -7.40 -14.47 4.57
N HIS A 157 -7.14 -13.97 3.35
CA HIS A 157 -7.58 -12.64 2.96
C HIS A 157 -9.12 -12.53 2.85
N ARG A 158 -9.81 -13.59 2.38
CA ARG A 158 -11.28 -13.62 2.34
C ARG A 158 -11.88 -13.50 3.73
N VAL A 159 -11.44 -14.33 4.66
CA VAL A 159 -11.91 -14.35 6.06
C VAL A 159 -11.61 -13.04 6.76
N SER A 160 -10.42 -12.49 6.54
CA SER A 160 -10.03 -11.20 7.12
C SER A 160 -10.90 -10.07 6.59
N SER A 161 -11.16 -10.01 5.29
CA SER A 161 -12.07 -9.00 4.71
C SER A 161 -13.47 -9.04 5.30
N ILE A 162 -14.01 -10.24 5.56
CA ILE A 162 -15.34 -10.41 6.16
C ILE A 162 -15.34 -9.96 7.62
N SER A 163 -14.29 -10.33 8.36
CA SER A 163 -14.17 -9.99 9.78
C SER A 163 -14.02 -8.48 10.00
N TRP A 164 -13.19 -7.81 9.16
CA TRP A 164 -13.09 -6.35 9.16
C TRP A 164 -14.40 -5.65 8.80
N ASP A 165 -15.16 -6.21 7.85
CA ASP A 165 -16.48 -5.68 7.49
C ASP A 165 -17.51 -5.84 8.62
N LYS A 166 -17.50 -6.97 9.34
CA LYS A 166 -18.37 -7.18 10.51
C LYS A 166 -18.03 -6.17 11.61
N PHE A 167 -16.74 -5.99 11.91
CA PHE A 167 -16.26 -5.04 12.91
C PHE A 167 -16.65 -3.59 12.57
N ALA A 168 -16.38 -3.14 11.33
CA ALA A 168 -16.74 -1.79 10.88
C ALA A 168 -18.26 -1.54 10.94
N ARG A 169 -19.08 -2.52 10.55
CA ARG A 169 -20.54 -2.41 10.63
C ARG A 169 -21.04 -2.36 12.07
N ASN A 170 -20.46 -3.15 12.99
CA ASN A 170 -20.83 -3.13 14.40
C ASN A 170 -20.66 -1.72 14.99
N ILE A 171 -19.50 -1.10 14.74
CA ILE A 171 -19.23 0.26 15.20
C ILE A 171 -20.20 1.27 14.57
N ARG A 172 -20.44 1.19 13.26
CA ARG A 172 -21.37 2.12 12.58
C ARG A 172 -22.79 2.04 13.12
N ILE A 173 -23.28 0.83 13.37
CA ILE A 173 -24.62 0.63 13.91
C ILE A 173 -24.70 1.22 15.31
N GLU A 174 -23.69 1.01 16.16
CA GLU A 174 -23.70 1.55 17.52
C GLU A 174 -23.62 3.08 17.53
N LEU A 175 -22.75 3.68 16.70
CA LEU A 175 -22.65 5.14 16.57
C LEU A 175 -23.90 5.78 15.93
N ALA A 176 -24.67 5.03 15.12
CA ALA A 176 -25.91 5.53 14.52
C ALA A 176 -27.09 5.58 15.50
N LYS A 177 -27.04 4.86 16.63
CA LYS A 177 -28.07 4.92 17.68
C LYS A 177 -28.00 6.25 18.43
N LYS A 178 -29.13 6.64 19.03
CA LYS A 178 -29.14 7.75 19.99
C LYS A 178 -28.27 7.40 21.21
N PRO A 179 -27.56 8.37 21.82
CA PRO A 179 -26.69 8.11 22.96
C PRO A 179 -27.34 7.31 24.10
N ASP A 180 -28.62 7.57 24.38
CA ASP A 180 -29.39 6.90 25.46
C ASP A 180 -29.74 5.43 25.16
N GLU A 181 -29.72 5.03 23.88
CA GLU A 181 -30.04 3.67 23.42
C GLU A 181 -28.79 2.82 23.18
N ARG A 182 -27.60 3.43 23.34
CA ARG A 182 -26.32 2.75 23.18
C ARG A 182 -25.99 1.93 24.42
N MET A 183 -25.15 0.94 24.21
CA MET A 183 -24.53 0.24 25.32
C MET A 183 -23.50 1.14 26.04
N ASP A 184 -23.16 0.74 27.27
CA ASP A 184 -22.13 1.40 28.08
C ASP A 184 -20.83 1.59 27.27
N ALA A 185 -20.31 2.83 27.26
CA ALA A 185 -19.16 3.17 26.43
C ALA A 185 -17.93 2.37 26.86
N GLY A 186 -17.73 2.18 28.17
CA GLY A 186 -16.61 1.41 28.72
C GLY A 186 -16.62 -0.05 28.25
N HIS A 187 -17.78 -0.70 28.34
CA HIS A 187 -17.97 -2.06 27.85
C HIS A 187 -17.73 -2.15 26.34
N PHE A 188 -18.32 -1.25 25.55
CA PHE A 188 -18.17 -1.29 24.09
C PHE A 188 -16.73 -1.06 23.65
N LEU A 189 -16.04 -0.08 24.23
CA LEU A 189 -14.63 0.18 23.92
C LEU A 189 -13.76 -1.04 24.23
N LYS A 190 -13.99 -1.70 25.38
CA LYS A 190 -13.24 -2.90 25.76
C LYS A 190 -13.47 -4.04 24.77
N LEU A 191 -14.72 -4.29 24.38
CA LEU A 191 -15.06 -5.34 23.41
C LEU A 191 -14.44 -5.06 22.03
N ASN A 192 -14.61 -3.85 21.51
CA ASN A 192 -14.04 -3.50 20.21
C ASN A 192 -12.51 -3.46 20.22
N ARG A 193 -11.89 -3.10 21.34
CA ARG A 193 -10.43 -3.17 21.48
C ARG A 193 -9.93 -4.61 21.34
N GLN A 194 -10.54 -5.53 22.07
CA GLN A 194 -10.17 -6.95 22.01
C GLN A 194 -10.36 -7.52 20.61
N GLU A 195 -11.47 -7.18 19.95
CA GLU A 195 -11.70 -7.59 18.56
C GLU A 195 -10.71 -6.94 17.59
N PHE A 196 -10.37 -5.66 17.76
CA PHE A 196 -9.39 -4.99 16.93
C PHE A 196 -8.00 -5.64 17.05
N ASP A 197 -7.54 -5.90 18.28
CA ASP A 197 -6.26 -6.57 18.55
C ASP A 197 -6.25 -7.97 17.93
N ARG A 198 -7.34 -8.74 18.10
CA ARG A 198 -7.52 -10.06 17.48
C ARG A 198 -7.45 -9.99 15.95
N LEU A 199 -8.07 -8.98 15.34
CA LEU A 199 -8.05 -8.80 13.89
C LEU A 199 -6.66 -8.38 13.38
N MET A 200 -5.92 -7.55 14.13
CA MET A 200 -4.53 -7.22 13.82
C MET A 200 -3.62 -8.46 13.84
N GLU A 201 -3.80 -9.35 14.84
CA GLU A 201 -2.99 -10.56 14.97
C GLU A 201 -3.31 -11.62 13.91
N THR A 202 -4.59 -11.77 13.55
CA THR A 202 -5.05 -12.83 12.64
C THR A 202 -5.06 -12.42 11.17
N SER A 203 -4.95 -11.12 10.86
CA SER A 203 -4.96 -10.65 9.48
C SER A 203 -3.66 -11.00 8.76
N PRO A 204 -3.72 -11.55 7.54
CA PRO A 204 -2.55 -11.79 6.72
C PRO A 204 -1.91 -10.47 6.27
N MET A 205 -0.60 -10.52 6.01
CA MET A 205 0.14 -9.37 5.52
C MET A 205 -0.30 -9.00 4.10
N VAL A 206 -0.58 -7.72 3.87
CA VAL A 206 -0.98 -7.19 2.56
C VAL A 206 0.26 -6.77 1.78
N HIS A 207 0.36 -7.19 0.50
CA HIS A 207 1.46 -6.77 -0.37
C HIS A 207 1.38 -5.29 -0.75
N GLU A 208 2.56 -4.66 -0.84
CA GLU A 208 2.77 -3.25 -1.20
C GLU A 208 2.07 -2.84 -2.51
N ASP A 209 2.00 -3.74 -3.50
CA ASP A 209 1.30 -3.47 -4.76
C ASP A 209 -0.17 -3.06 -4.54
N ILE A 210 -0.84 -3.71 -3.57
CA ILE A 210 -2.25 -3.48 -3.27
C ILE A 210 -2.40 -2.17 -2.48
N ILE A 211 -1.44 -1.84 -1.62
CA ILE A 211 -1.40 -0.57 -0.88
C ILE A 211 -1.23 0.62 -1.84
N LYS A 212 -0.36 0.46 -2.84
CA LYS A 212 -0.20 1.42 -3.93
C LYS A 212 -1.46 1.55 -4.79
N GLU A 213 -2.13 0.42 -5.08
CA GLU A 213 -3.40 0.43 -5.79
C GLU A 213 -4.50 1.15 -5.01
N PHE A 214 -4.59 0.93 -3.68
CA PHE A 214 -5.48 1.65 -2.78
C PHE A 214 -5.25 3.15 -2.87
N SER A 215 -4.01 3.57 -2.65
CA SER A 215 -3.62 4.98 -2.67
C SER A 215 -3.98 5.62 -4.00
N ARG A 216 -3.69 4.97 -5.12
CA ARG A 216 -4.04 5.47 -6.47
C ARG A 216 -5.55 5.56 -6.69
N LYS A 217 -6.33 4.60 -6.20
CA LYS A 217 -7.78 4.54 -6.43
C LYS A 217 -8.54 5.61 -5.64
N PHE A 218 -8.11 5.89 -4.42
CA PHE A 218 -8.80 6.83 -3.52
C PHE A 218 -8.14 8.21 -3.43
N GLN A 219 -6.95 8.40 -4.02
CA GLN A 219 -6.25 9.70 -4.03
C GLN A 219 -7.08 10.82 -4.67
N GLY A 220 -8.00 10.56 -5.60
CA GLY A 220 -8.86 11.59 -6.20
C GLY A 220 -8.10 12.65 -7.03
N ALA A 221 -8.83 13.46 -7.79
CA ALA A 221 -8.26 14.61 -8.48
C ALA A 221 -8.08 15.79 -7.51
N PRO A 222 -7.10 16.69 -7.70
CA PRO A 222 -6.93 17.84 -6.83
C PRO A 222 -8.20 18.70 -6.82
N GLY A 223 -8.76 18.95 -5.63
CA GLY A 223 -9.98 19.73 -5.42
C GLY A 223 -11.30 18.94 -5.50
N SER A 224 -11.26 17.63 -5.72
CA SER A 224 -12.46 16.79 -5.78
C SER A 224 -13.00 16.43 -4.38
N ILE A 225 -14.29 16.07 -4.28
CA ILE A 225 -14.90 15.67 -3.00
C ILE A 225 -14.26 14.39 -2.47
N GLU A 226 -13.84 13.50 -3.38
CA GLU A 226 -13.20 12.23 -3.10
C GLU A 226 -11.83 12.43 -2.45
N ARG A 227 -11.08 13.46 -2.88
CA ARG A 227 -9.81 13.84 -2.25
C ARG A 227 -10.00 14.28 -0.81
N LYS A 228 -11.02 15.12 -0.55
CA LYS A 228 -11.33 15.60 0.81
C LYS A 228 -11.73 14.44 1.72
N ASN A 229 -12.64 13.58 1.26
CA ASN A 229 -13.06 12.39 2.01
C ASN A 229 -11.88 11.44 2.28
N PHE A 230 -10.95 11.29 1.32
CA PHE A 230 -9.76 10.48 1.51
C PHE A 230 -8.75 11.11 2.48
N GLU A 231 -8.68 12.43 2.59
CA GLU A 231 -7.83 13.14 3.55
C GLU A 231 -8.42 13.10 4.96
N GLU A 232 -9.75 13.18 5.09
CA GLU A 232 -10.47 13.04 6.37
C GLU A 232 -10.42 11.62 6.94
N LEU A 233 -10.40 10.61 6.09
CA LEU A 233 -10.32 9.19 6.48
C LEU A 233 -9.01 8.88 7.22
N ARG A 234 -9.13 8.32 8.43
CA ARG A 234 -7.98 7.73 9.14
C ARG A 234 -7.50 6.46 8.45
N LYS A 235 -6.22 6.46 8.07
CA LYS A 235 -5.59 5.36 7.33
C LYS A 235 -4.79 4.49 8.30
N PRO A 236 -4.72 3.16 8.05
CA PRO A 236 -3.81 2.28 8.77
C PRO A 236 -2.35 2.70 8.62
N ASP A 237 -1.50 2.34 9.58
CA ASP A 237 -0.06 2.65 9.57
C ASP A 237 0.66 2.09 8.34
N ILE A 238 0.19 0.95 7.81
CA ILE A 238 0.70 0.35 6.56
C ILE A 238 0.50 1.23 5.32
N CYS A 239 -0.30 2.29 5.40
CA CYS A 239 -0.52 3.27 4.33
C CYS A 239 0.38 4.52 4.49
N ASN A 240 1.56 4.38 5.12
CA ASN A 240 2.58 5.42 5.30
C ASN A 240 2.12 6.68 6.06
N SER A 241 1.13 6.54 6.95
CA SER A 241 0.60 7.63 7.76
C SER A 241 0.94 7.43 9.24
N ILE A 242 2.18 7.70 9.63
CA ILE A 242 2.60 7.62 11.04
C ILE A 242 2.41 9.00 11.69
N THR A 243 1.45 9.11 12.61
CA THR A 243 1.22 10.31 13.42
C THR A 243 1.72 10.13 14.85
N SER A 244 2.28 11.18 15.46
CA SER A 244 2.74 11.10 16.84
C SER A 244 1.56 10.92 17.80
N ALA A 245 1.69 9.99 18.75
CA ALA A 245 0.71 9.78 19.82
C ALA A 245 0.47 11.05 20.68
N ASN A 246 1.39 12.02 20.66
CA ASN A 246 1.19 13.30 21.34
C ASN A 246 0.09 14.15 20.68
N GLN A 247 -0.26 13.90 19.42
CA GLN A 247 -1.34 14.60 18.71
C GLN A 247 -2.73 14.11 19.16
N THR A 248 -2.84 12.85 19.58
CA THR A 248 -4.11 12.22 20.01
C THR A 248 -4.23 12.10 21.53
N ARG A 249 -3.18 12.46 22.28
CA ARG A 249 -3.17 12.44 23.75
C ARG A 249 -4.14 13.48 24.31
N HIS A 250 -5.02 13.04 25.22
CA HIS A 250 -5.88 13.94 25.97
C HIS A 250 -5.06 15.00 26.73
N PRO A 251 -5.32 16.31 26.55
CA PRO A 251 -4.51 17.39 27.11
C PRO A 251 -4.90 17.72 28.57
N TRP A 252 -5.14 16.70 29.40
CA TRP A 252 -5.56 16.89 30.81
C TRP A 252 -4.56 17.75 31.61
N TYR A 253 -3.28 17.73 31.21
CA TYR A 253 -2.23 18.53 31.85
C TYR A 253 -2.42 20.05 31.65
N LEU A 254 -3.13 20.49 30.60
CA LEU A 254 -3.44 21.91 30.39
C LEU A 254 -4.49 22.41 31.37
N GLU A 255 -5.38 21.54 31.83
CA GLU A 255 -6.39 21.85 32.85
C GLU A 255 -5.75 22.01 34.23
N LEU A 256 -4.70 21.24 34.51
CA LEU A 256 -3.89 21.36 35.73
C LEU A 256 -3.16 22.71 35.80
N ASN A 257 -2.70 23.23 34.66
CA ASN A 257 -2.08 24.55 34.61
C ASN A 257 -3.11 25.68 34.79
N LYS A 258 -4.33 25.52 34.26
CA LYS A 258 -5.43 26.48 34.48
C LYS A 258 -5.85 26.58 35.95
N SER A 259 -5.86 25.47 36.70
CA SER A 259 -6.22 25.50 38.12
C SER A 259 -5.14 26.15 38.99
N ILE A 260 -3.87 26.06 38.59
CA ILE A 260 -2.75 26.78 39.22
C ILE A 260 -2.85 28.29 38.97
N ASP A 261 -3.22 28.71 37.76
CA ASP A 261 -3.44 30.14 37.45
C ASP A 261 -4.59 30.73 38.29
N VAL A 262 -5.63 29.97 38.62
CA VAL A 262 -6.76 30.46 39.44
C VAL A 262 -6.37 30.66 40.92
N PHE A 263 -5.42 29.88 41.44
CA PHE A 263 -4.96 30.01 42.83
C PHE A 263 -3.99 31.21 43.03
N ASP A 264 -3.28 31.64 41.98
CA ASP A 264 -2.34 32.78 42.00
C ASP A 264 -3.04 34.13 41.75
N ASN A 265 -4.32 34.12 41.36
CA ASN A 265 -5.08 35.32 40.96
C ASN A 265 -5.77 36.08 42.11
N THR A 266 -5.53 35.72 43.39
CA THR A 266 -6.12 36.46 44.52
C THR A 266 -5.24 37.61 45.05
N ALA A 267 -4.02 37.79 44.55
CA ALA A 267 -3.23 39.00 44.80
C ALA A 267 -2.11 39.18 43.75
N MET A 268 -2.44 39.57 42.53
CA MET A 268 -1.43 40.02 41.56
C MET A 268 -1.43 41.55 41.48
N ASP A 269 -0.39 42.16 42.05
CA ASP A 269 -0.11 43.59 41.94
C ASP A 269 0.03 44.01 40.46
N GLU A 270 -0.54 45.16 40.13
CA GLU A 270 -0.58 45.78 38.79
C GLU A 270 0.82 45.95 38.14
N GLU A 271 1.87 45.94 38.96
CA GLU A 271 3.27 46.04 38.57
C GLU A 271 3.83 44.73 37.98
N VAL A 272 3.34 43.57 38.44
CA VAL A 272 3.74 42.25 37.91
C VAL A 272 3.13 42.01 36.52
N LEU A 273 1.93 42.51 36.25
CA LEU A 273 1.30 42.41 34.94
C LEU A 273 2.02 43.27 33.90
N LYS A 274 2.37 44.52 34.25
CA LYS A 274 3.16 45.42 33.38
C LYS A 274 4.56 44.88 33.10
N SER A 275 5.20 44.23 34.08
CA SER A 275 6.52 43.61 33.88
C SER A 275 6.46 42.36 33.02
N LYS A 276 5.44 41.50 33.16
CA LYS A 276 5.18 40.36 32.25
C LYS A 276 4.91 40.83 30.82
N ASP A 277 4.08 41.87 30.63
CA ASP A 277 3.77 42.42 29.29
C ASP A 277 5.00 43.01 28.60
N ASN A 278 5.86 43.70 29.35
CA ASN A 278 7.13 44.23 28.82
C ASN A 278 8.09 43.10 28.44
N LEU A 279 8.13 42.01 29.21
CA LEU A 279 8.95 40.84 28.90
C LEU A 279 8.47 40.13 27.63
N ILE A 280 7.14 39.97 27.48
CA ILE A 280 6.54 39.36 26.29
C ILE A 280 6.84 40.20 25.04
N LYS A 281 6.71 41.53 25.12
CA LYS A 281 7.07 42.43 24.02
C LYS A 281 8.56 42.32 23.65
N MET A 282 9.44 42.23 24.65
CA MET A 282 10.88 42.05 24.40
C MET A 282 11.19 40.69 23.75
N GLN A 283 10.54 39.61 24.18
CA GLN A 283 10.71 38.29 23.59
C GLN A 283 10.19 38.25 22.15
N GLN A 284 9.00 38.82 21.89
CA GLN A 284 8.43 38.88 20.55
C GLN A 284 9.33 39.64 19.58
N ARG A 285 9.97 40.72 20.04
CA ARG A 285 10.94 41.47 19.25
C ARG A 285 12.17 40.63 18.89
N ARG A 286 12.75 39.90 19.86
CA ARG A 286 13.88 39.00 19.60
C ARG A 286 13.51 37.88 18.64
N ILE A 287 12.32 37.31 18.75
CA ILE A 287 11.84 36.27 17.83
C ILE A 287 11.77 36.81 16.41
N ASN A 288 11.20 38.00 16.22
CA ASN A 288 11.10 38.63 14.90
C ASN A 288 12.48 39.00 14.32
N GLU A 289 13.40 39.50 15.15
CA GLU A 289 14.79 39.80 14.74
C GLU A 289 15.52 38.51 14.31
N ASN A 290 15.44 37.45 15.12
CA ASN A 290 16.03 36.15 14.79
C ASN A 290 15.40 35.52 13.53
N GLU A 291 14.09 35.68 13.32
CA GLU A 291 13.41 35.18 12.12
C GLU A 291 13.87 35.93 10.86
N ALA A 292 14.09 37.24 10.96
CA ALA A 292 14.64 38.04 9.88
C ALA A 292 16.09 37.65 9.54
N GLU A 293 16.94 37.47 10.56
CA GLU A 293 18.31 36.99 10.38
C GLU A 293 18.35 35.60 9.73
N LEU A 294 17.48 34.69 10.14
CA LEU A 294 17.38 33.35 9.57
C LEU A 294 16.96 33.40 8.09
N LYS A 295 16.00 34.27 7.73
CA LYS A 295 15.57 34.47 6.34
C LYS A 295 16.71 35.03 5.49
N GLN A 296 17.46 36.01 6.01
CA GLN A 296 18.60 36.58 5.30
C GLN A 296 19.71 35.55 5.10
N LYS A 297 20.02 34.74 6.13
CA LYS A 297 21.01 33.67 6.02
C LYS A 297 20.61 32.63 4.98
N LYS A 298 19.35 32.18 4.98
CA LYS A 298 18.82 31.25 3.96
C LYS A 298 18.91 31.81 2.54
N TYR A 299 18.63 33.10 2.37
CA TYR A 299 18.74 33.76 1.06
C TYR A 299 20.20 33.75 0.56
N LEU A 300 21.15 34.07 1.44
CA LEU A 300 22.58 34.04 1.11
C LEU A 300 23.09 32.62 0.80
N GLU A 301 22.68 31.62 1.58
CA GLU A 301 23.00 30.21 1.33
C GLU A 301 22.48 29.76 -0.04
N MET A 302 21.22 30.09 -0.37
CA MET A 302 20.62 29.78 -1.67
C MET A 302 21.34 30.46 -2.84
N GLU A 303 21.80 31.70 -2.65
CA GLU A 303 22.57 32.44 -3.66
C GLU A 303 23.97 31.82 -3.85
N GLN A 304 24.62 31.38 -2.77
CA GLN A 304 25.90 30.67 -2.82
C GLN A 304 25.78 29.32 -3.53
N GLU A 305 24.76 28.53 -3.22
CA GLU A 305 24.48 27.27 -3.91
C GLU A 305 24.23 27.48 -5.41
N LYS A 306 23.48 28.52 -5.77
CA LYS A 306 23.25 28.86 -7.18
C LYS A 306 24.55 29.23 -7.90
N ARG A 307 25.41 30.05 -7.28
CA ARG A 307 26.73 30.38 -7.84
C ARG A 307 27.63 29.15 -7.97
N GLN A 308 27.62 28.26 -6.98
CA GLN A 308 28.39 27.03 -7.03
C GLN A 308 27.92 26.13 -8.18
N LYS A 309 26.61 25.99 -8.35
CA LYS A 309 26.04 25.21 -9.46
C LYS A 309 26.39 25.79 -10.83
N GLU A 310 26.30 27.11 -10.98
CA GLU A 310 26.71 27.79 -12.22
C GLU A 310 28.21 27.58 -12.51
N PHE A 311 29.06 27.60 -11.48
CA PHE A 311 30.50 27.31 -11.60
C PHE A 311 30.76 25.85 -12.00
N ASP A 312 30.07 24.90 -11.38
CA ASP A 312 30.19 23.47 -11.69
C ASP A 312 29.73 23.16 -13.13
N GLU A 313 28.62 23.78 -13.57
CA GLU A 313 28.14 23.67 -14.96
C GLU A 313 29.15 24.25 -15.96
N MET A 314 29.80 25.37 -15.63
CA MET A 314 30.86 25.96 -16.45
C MET A 314 32.08 25.04 -16.54
N LEU A 315 32.51 24.45 -15.42
CA LEU A 315 33.62 23.50 -15.38
C LEU A 315 33.32 22.26 -16.21
N GLU A 316 32.10 21.74 -16.16
CA GLU A 316 31.68 20.58 -16.95
C GLU A 316 31.71 20.89 -18.46
N ARG A 317 31.28 22.09 -18.87
CA ARG A 317 31.38 22.54 -20.28
C ARG A 317 32.83 22.59 -20.75
N GLN A 318 33.74 23.14 -19.94
CA GLN A 318 35.16 23.18 -20.28
C GLN A 318 35.76 21.77 -20.39
N LYS A 319 35.42 20.87 -19.47
CA LYS A 319 35.84 19.46 -19.54
C LYS A 319 35.37 18.79 -20.83
N LYS A 320 34.10 18.96 -21.21
CA LYS A 320 33.54 18.42 -22.46
C LYS A 320 34.25 18.98 -23.68
N GLU A 321 34.60 20.26 -23.68
CA GLU A 321 35.34 20.88 -24.79
C GLU A 321 36.75 20.29 -24.95
N VAL A 322 37.46 20.07 -23.84
CA VAL A 322 38.77 19.40 -23.84
C VAL A 322 38.65 17.95 -24.31
N GLU A 323 37.65 17.21 -23.83
CA GLU A 323 37.41 15.82 -24.25
C GLU A 323 37.09 15.70 -25.75
N ASN A 324 36.30 16.63 -26.29
CA ASN A 324 35.99 16.66 -27.72
C ASN A 324 37.24 16.95 -28.56
N LYS A 325 38.08 17.91 -28.14
CA LYS A 325 39.37 18.19 -28.80
C LYS A 325 40.30 16.97 -28.77
N TYR A 326 40.32 16.24 -27.65
CA TYR A 326 41.08 14.99 -27.53
C TYR A 326 40.55 13.94 -28.51
N LYS A 327 39.23 13.74 -28.61
CA LYS A 327 38.62 12.80 -29.57
C LYS A 327 38.96 13.14 -31.02
N GLU A 328 38.86 14.42 -31.41
CA GLU A 328 39.27 14.88 -32.75
C GLU A 328 40.75 14.58 -33.04
N ASN A 329 41.61 14.72 -32.05
CA ASN A 329 43.04 14.41 -32.19
C ASN A 329 43.28 12.89 -32.31
N VAL A 330 42.54 12.07 -31.57
CA VAL A 330 42.56 10.60 -31.69
C VAL A 330 42.09 10.15 -33.06
N ASP A 331 41.04 10.75 -33.63
CA ASP A 331 40.56 10.43 -34.98
C ASP A 331 41.60 10.74 -36.06
N LYS A 332 42.32 11.87 -35.93
CA LYS A 332 43.45 12.20 -36.81
C LYS A 332 44.58 11.18 -36.71
N ILE A 333 44.90 10.71 -35.49
CA ILE A 333 45.91 9.67 -35.26
C ILE A 333 45.45 8.34 -35.90
N ASN A 334 44.20 7.95 -35.72
CA ASN A 334 43.66 6.72 -36.31
C ASN A 334 43.65 6.74 -37.84
N ASN A 335 43.25 7.87 -38.44
CA ASN A 335 43.29 8.04 -39.89
C ASN A 335 44.72 7.91 -40.43
N TYR A 336 45.70 8.54 -39.77
CA TYR A 336 47.10 8.40 -40.14
C TYR A 336 47.60 6.94 -40.03
N ILE A 337 47.24 6.23 -38.95
CA ILE A 337 47.61 4.82 -38.78
C ILE A 337 47.03 3.97 -39.91
N ASN A 338 45.76 4.18 -40.27
CA ASN A 338 45.10 3.45 -41.36
C ASN A 338 45.76 3.76 -42.71
N ASP A 339 46.07 5.03 -43.00
CA ASP A 339 46.76 5.42 -44.24
C ASP A 339 48.17 4.83 -44.31
N PHE A 340 48.90 4.80 -43.18
CA PHE A 340 50.23 4.19 -43.10
C PHE A 340 50.17 2.66 -43.29
N GLU A 341 49.19 1.99 -42.70
CA GLU A 341 48.98 0.55 -42.84
C GLU A 341 48.63 0.17 -44.30
N ASN A 342 47.82 0.98 -44.97
CA ASN A 342 47.49 0.80 -46.39
C ASN A 342 48.71 0.95 -47.31
N ILE A 343 49.64 1.86 -47.01
CA ILE A 343 50.80 2.13 -47.86
C ILE A 343 51.94 1.14 -47.59
N TYR A 344 52.21 0.81 -46.33
CA TYR A 344 53.39 0.05 -45.92
C TYR A 344 53.09 -1.39 -45.49
N SER A 345 51.81 -1.82 -45.50
CA SER A 345 51.36 -3.15 -45.03
C SER A 345 51.87 -3.51 -43.63
N ARG A 346 52.19 -2.50 -42.82
CA ARG A 346 52.63 -2.61 -41.43
C ARG A 346 52.12 -1.43 -40.64
N LYS A 347 51.89 -1.61 -39.34
CA LYS A 347 51.59 -0.51 -38.42
C LYS A 347 52.85 0.34 -38.19
N PRO A 348 52.72 1.67 -38.05
CA PRO A 348 53.86 2.57 -37.78
C PRO A 348 54.46 2.28 -36.41
N LEU A 349 55.79 2.31 -36.29
CA LEU A 349 56.48 2.18 -35.00
C LEU A 349 56.24 3.42 -34.11
N LYS A 350 56.43 3.27 -32.80
CA LYS A 350 56.25 4.38 -31.82
C LYS A 350 57.00 5.65 -32.24
N ASP A 351 58.26 5.50 -32.64
CA ASP A 351 59.12 6.63 -33.03
C ASP A 351 58.66 7.29 -34.33
N GLU A 352 58.17 6.51 -35.30
CA GLU A 352 57.64 7.00 -36.59
C GLU A 352 56.31 7.74 -36.41
N LEU A 353 55.47 7.29 -35.47
CA LEU A 353 54.23 7.95 -35.08
C LEU A 353 54.50 9.27 -34.35
N PHE A 354 55.48 9.28 -33.44
CA PHE A 354 55.90 10.49 -32.75
C PHE A 354 56.47 11.55 -33.70
N GLU A 355 57.36 11.15 -34.60
CA GLU A 355 58.04 12.10 -35.50
C GLU A 355 57.07 12.75 -36.50
N SER A 356 56.07 11.99 -36.95
CA SER A 356 55.07 12.46 -37.92
C SER A 356 53.94 13.26 -37.29
N MET A 357 53.47 12.86 -36.09
CA MET A 357 52.30 13.47 -35.45
C MET A 357 52.62 14.60 -34.46
N LYS A 358 53.89 14.78 -34.06
CA LYS A 358 54.34 15.86 -33.15
C LYS A 358 54.03 17.28 -33.66
N VAL A 359 53.84 17.45 -34.97
CA VAL A 359 53.51 18.73 -35.60
C VAL A 359 52.00 19.01 -35.56
N ILE A 360 51.17 17.96 -35.51
CA ILE A 360 49.71 18.04 -35.72
C ILE A 360 48.93 17.90 -34.40
N VAL A 361 49.45 17.10 -33.46
CA VAL A 361 48.79 16.78 -32.19
C VAL A 361 49.66 17.20 -31.02
N PRO A 362 49.09 17.81 -29.96
CA PRO A 362 49.83 18.13 -28.74
C PRO A 362 50.51 16.89 -28.14
N LYS A 363 51.76 17.05 -27.68
CA LYS A 363 52.55 15.95 -27.10
C LYS A 363 51.81 15.18 -26.00
N PHE A 364 51.05 15.89 -25.16
CA PHE A 364 50.26 15.31 -24.08
C PHE A 364 49.18 14.32 -24.57
N ASP A 365 48.43 14.69 -25.62
CA ASP A 365 47.39 13.84 -26.18
C ASP A 365 47.98 12.61 -26.88
N LEU A 366 49.15 12.76 -27.50
CA LEU A 366 49.87 11.69 -28.19
C LEU A 366 50.47 10.68 -27.22
N ASP A 367 51.09 11.15 -26.12
CA ASP A 367 51.58 10.30 -25.03
C ASP A 367 50.41 9.51 -24.41
N GLN A 368 49.29 10.18 -24.13
CA GLN A 368 48.09 9.55 -23.56
C GLN A 368 47.50 8.47 -24.48
N TYR A 369 47.44 8.73 -25.80
CA TYR A 369 46.96 7.75 -26.78
C TYR A 369 47.86 6.52 -26.88
N ILE A 370 49.19 6.73 -26.83
CA ILE A 370 50.15 5.63 -26.95
C ILE A 370 50.09 4.71 -25.72
N ASP A 371 49.97 5.29 -24.53
CA ASP A 371 49.89 4.54 -23.28
C ASP A 371 48.59 3.76 -23.12
N THR A 372 47.46 4.30 -23.60
CA THR A 372 46.13 3.70 -23.39
C THR A 372 45.60 2.84 -24.53
N VAL A 373 45.87 3.20 -25.80
CA VAL A 373 45.22 2.55 -26.96
C VAL A 373 46.22 1.77 -27.80
N TYR A 374 47.43 2.30 -27.98
CA TYR A 374 48.44 1.69 -28.85
C TYR A 374 49.17 0.51 -28.18
N ASN A 375 49.49 0.62 -26.88
CA ASN A 375 50.13 -0.46 -26.13
C ASN A 375 49.17 -1.64 -25.83
N ASP A 376 47.89 -1.36 -25.56
CA ASP A 376 46.89 -2.41 -25.28
C ASP A 376 46.61 -3.28 -26.51
N LYS A 377 46.52 -2.69 -27.71
CA LYS A 377 46.32 -3.45 -28.95
C LYS A 377 47.54 -4.30 -29.35
N ASN A 378 48.76 -3.83 -29.07
CA ASN A 378 49.99 -4.61 -29.31
C ASN A 378 50.20 -5.75 -28.30
N ASN A 379 49.53 -5.73 -27.15
CA ASN A 379 49.54 -6.84 -26.19
C ASN A 379 48.59 -7.99 -26.57
N ILE A 380 47.59 -7.74 -27.43
CA ILE A 380 46.62 -8.76 -27.87
C ILE A 380 47.16 -9.58 -29.06
N GLU A 381 48.12 -9.05 -29.82
CA GLU A 381 48.74 -9.75 -30.97
C GLU A 381 49.97 -10.62 -30.58
N ASN A 382 50.34 -10.70 -29.29
CA ASN A 382 51.48 -11.49 -28.79
C ASN A 382 51.09 -12.66 -27.85
N VAL A 383 49.87 -13.18 -27.95
CA VAL A 383 49.45 -14.46 -27.33
C VAL A 383 49.03 -15.48 -28.37
#